data_AF-A0A9D7PL57-F1
#
_entry.id   AF-A0A9D7PL57-F1
#
_cell.length_a   1.000
_cell.length_b   1.000
_cell.length_c   1.000
_cell.angle_alpha   90.00
_cell.angle_beta   90.00
_cell.angle_gamma   90.00
#
_symmetry.space_group_name_H-M   'P 1'
#
loop_
_entity.id
_entity.type
_entity.pdbx_description
1 polymer ?
#
loop_
_entity_poly.entity_id
_entity_poly.type
_entity_poly.pdbx_seq_one_letter_code
_entity_poly.pdbx_strand_id
1 'polypeptide(L)'
;MKQSVCFLLLFLLISFTSCFKDDCISHQKFVRFDPIYKTANAIRSEFKVGQAQELKNPGKIYVYGHYLLVNEIAEGIHIIDNRNPASPQNVFFYHDSRQYGHGGERKCALC
;
A
#
# COMPACT_ATOMS: atom_id res chain seq x y z
N MET A 1 -62.78 28.17 -6.40
CA MET A 1 -61.58 28.71 -5.71
C MET A 1 -60.79 27.64 -4.96
N LYS A 2 -61.40 26.75 -4.15
CA LYS A 2 -60.67 25.71 -3.37
C LYS A 2 -59.93 24.67 -4.24
N GLN A 3 -60.51 24.24 -5.37
CA GLN A 3 -59.91 23.22 -6.24
C GLN A 3 -58.72 23.73 -7.07
N SER A 4 -58.76 25.00 -7.53
CA SER A 4 -57.64 25.62 -8.25
C SER A 4 -56.42 25.85 -7.36
N VAL A 5 -56.63 26.11 -6.06
CA VAL A 5 -55.54 26.24 -5.07
C VAL A 5 -54.86 24.88 -4.84
N CYS A 6 -55.62 23.79 -4.78
CA CYS A 6 -55.05 22.43 -4.64
C CYS A 6 -54.18 22.05 -5.85
N PHE A 7 -54.61 22.36 -7.07
CA PHE A 7 -53.82 22.09 -8.28
C PHE A 7 -52.52 22.88 -8.33
N LEU A 8 -52.54 24.14 -7.87
CA LEU A 8 -51.35 24.99 -7.79
C LEU A 8 -50.35 24.46 -6.75
N LEU A 9 -50.84 23.98 -5.60
CA LEU A 9 -50.02 23.42 -4.53
C LEU A 9 -49.39 22.07 -4.92
N LEU A 10 -50.11 21.25 -5.68
CA LEU A 10 -49.60 19.99 -6.22
C LEU A 10 -48.48 20.22 -7.25
N PHE A 11 -48.65 21.21 -8.14
CA PHE A 11 -47.63 21.58 -9.12
C PHE A 11 -46.35 22.15 -8.46
N LEU A 12 -46.52 22.89 -7.35
CA LEU A 12 -45.41 23.41 -6.56
C LEU A 12 -44.60 22.29 -5.88
N LEU A 13 -45.26 21.24 -5.39
CA LEU A 13 -44.59 20.10 -4.75
C LEU A 13 -43.78 19.23 -5.73
N ILE A 14 -44.21 19.14 -6.99
CA ILE A 14 -43.51 18.37 -8.04
C ILE A 14 -42.23 19.09 -8.50
N SER A 15 -42.16 20.41 -8.35
CA SER A 15 -41.04 21.22 -8.82
C SER A 15 -39.77 21.08 -7.95
N PHE A 16 -39.86 20.44 -6.76
CA PHE A 16 -38.73 20.22 -5.85
C PHE A 16 -38.04 18.84 -6.01
N THR A 17 -38.42 18.00 -6.97
CA THR A 17 -37.80 16.67 -7.16
C THR A 17 -36.68 16.65 -8.22
N SER A 18 -35.85 17.68 -8.26
CA SER A 18 -34.66 17.71 -9.13
C SER A 18 -33.51 16.93 -8.45
N CYS A 19 -33.52 15.60 -8.61
CA CYS A 19 -32.33 14.79 -8.39
C CYS A 19 -31.58 14.70 -9.73
N PHE A 20 -30.65 15.64 -9.94
CA PHE A 20 -29.71 15.55 -11.05
C PHE A 20 -28.64 14.53 -10.66
N LYS A 21 -28.78 13.30 -11.15
CA LYS A 21 -27.69 12.31 -11.18
C LYS A 21 -26.73 12.75 -12.27
N ASP A 22 -25.97 13.80 -11.98
CA ASP A 22 -24.78 14.07 -12.76
C ASP A 22 -23.81 12.92 -12.52
N ASP A 23 -23.51 12.16 -13.57
CA ASP A 23 -22.37 11.24 -13.61
C ASP A 23 -21.10 12.09 -13.48
N CYS A 24 -20.80 12.50 -12.25
CA CYS A 24 -19.63 13.27 -11.92
C CYS A 24 -18.46 12.28 -11.89
N ILE A 25 -17.93 11.97 -13.07
CA ILE A 25 -16.76 11.11 -13.24
C ILE A 25 -15.52 11.93 -12.82
N SER A 26 -15.39 12.18 -11.51
CA SER A 26 -14.16 12.72 -10.93
C SER A 26 -13.20 11.57 -10.74
N HIS A 27 -12.26 11.41 -11.67
CA HIS A 27 -11.18 10.43 -11.55
C HIS A 27 -10.18 10.91 -10.48
N GLN A 28 -10.42 10.52 -9.23
CA GLN A 28 -9.44 10.70 -8.17
C GLN A 28 -8.46 9.53 -8.20
N LYS A 29 -7.22 9.81 -8.59
CA LYS A 29 -6.12 8.85 -8.45
C LYS A 29 -5.69 8.83 -6.99
N PHE A 30 -5.74 7.66 -6.38
CA PHE A 30 -5.20 7.43 -5.05
C PHE A 30 -4.30 6.20 -5.03
N VAL A 31 -3.29 6.24 -4.18
CA VAL A 31 -2.44 5.08 -3.90
C VAL A 31 -3.12 4.25 -2.83
N ARG A 32 -3.38 2.98 -3.13
CA ARG A 32 -3.92 2.02 -2.15
C ARG A 32 -2.96 0.86 -1.98
N PHE A 33 -2.80 0.46 -0.73
CA PHE A 33 -2.08 -0.76 -0.37
C PHE A 33 -3.12 -1.85 -0.13
N ASP A 34 -3.27 -2.75 -1.10
CA ASP A 34 -4.12 -3.91 -0.96
C ASP A 34 -3.31 -5.08 -0.38
N PRO A 35 -3.76 -5.71 0.72
CA PRO A 35 -3.04 -6.80 1.33
C PRO A 35 -3.13 -8.04 0.44
N ILE A 36 -1.97 -8.61 0.09
CA ILE A 36 -1.89 -9.88 -0.61
C ILE A 36 -1.67 -10.98 0.43
N TYR A 37 -2.69 -11.80 0.65
CA TYR A 37 -2.59 -12.94 1.56
C TYR A 37 -1.90 -14.11 0.85
N LYS A 38 -0.89 -14.67 1.50
CA LYS A 38 -0.16 -15.86 1.04
C LYS A 38 0.01 -16.83 2.20
N THR A 39 0.15 -18.12 1.89
CA THR A 39 0.48 -19.12 2.90
C THR A 39 1.93 -18.93 3.37
N ALA A 40 2.23 -19.34 4.61
CA ALA A 40 3.58 -19.21 5.16
C ALA A 40 4.65 -19.91 4.30
N ASN A 41 4.29 -21.02 3.64
CA ASN A 41 5.21 -21.75 2.77
C ASN A 41 5.50 -20.98 1.47
N ALA A 42 4.47 -20.36 0.86
CA ALA A 42 4.66 -19.53 -0.33
C ALA A 42 5.61 -18.36 -0.04
N ILE A 43 5.41 -17.67 1.09
CA ILE A 43 6.27 -16.56 1.53
C ILE A 43 7.72 -17.02 1.73
N ARG A 44 7.95 -18.14 2.43
CA ARG A 44 9.30 -18.68 2.67
C ARG A 44 10.03 -19.06 1.37
N SER A 45 9.31 -19.54 0.35
CA SER A 45 9.90 -19.92 -0.94
C SER A 45 10.18 -18.72 -1.86
N GLU A 46 9.51 -17.59 -1.66
CA GLU A 46 9.73 -16.37 -2.46
C GLU A 46 11.03 -15.65 -2.09
N PHE A 47 11.51 -15.88 -0.87
CA PHE A 47 12.70 -15.29 -0.30
C PHE A 47 13.97 -15.95 -0.82
N LYS A 48 14.54 -15.38 -1.88
CA LYS A 48 15.83 -15.79 -2.41
C LYS A 48 16.95 -15.13 -1.62
N VAL A 49 17.79 -15.97 -1.01
CA VAL A 49 19.06 -15.54 -0.41
C VAL A 49 20.04 -15.30 -1.56
N GLY A 50 20.51 -14.06 -1.69
CA GLY A 50 21.54 -13.68 -2.65
C GLY A 50 22.95 -13.88 -2.11
N GLN A 51 23.95 -13.69 -2.97
CA GLN A 51 25.34 -13.60 -2.54
C GLN A 51 25.55 -12.36 -1.66
N ALA A 52 26.57 -12.40 -0.81
CA ALA A 52 26.98 -11.23 -0.03
C ALA A 52 27.27 -10.04 -0.97
N GLN A 53 26.82 -8.85 -0.57
CA GLN A 53 27.00 -7.60 -1.31
C GLN A 53 27.69 -6.58 -0.42
N GLU A 54 28.43 -5.66 -1.02
CA GLU A 54 29.01 -4.54 -0.27
C GLU A 54 27.92 -3.59 0.24
N LEU A 55 28.14 -3.00 1.41
CA LEU A 55 27.26 -1.99 1.98
C LEU A 55 27.37 -0.70 1.14
N LYS A 56 26.23 -0.17 0.68
CA LYS A 56 26.21 1.08 -0.10
C LYS A 56 25.58 2.22 0.67
N ASN A 57 24.36 2.02 1.18
CA ASN A 57 23.58 3.01 1.90
C ASN A 57 22.91 2.38 3.15
N PRO A 58 23.73 1.89 4.10
CA PRO A 58 23.23 1.19 5.27
C PRO A 58 22.39 2.14 6.15
N GLY A 59 21.24 1.64 6.56
CA GLY A 59 20.36 2.26 7.54
C GLY A 59 20.58 1.68 8.94
N LYS A 60 19.49 1.19 9.53
CA LYS A 60 19.51 0.65 10.90
C LYS A 60 20.26 -0.68 10.98
N ILE A 61 20.96 -0.88 12.08
CA ILE A 61 21.68 -2.11 12.42
C ILE A 61 21.00 -2.76 13.62
N TYR A 62 20.76 -4.07 13.55
CA TYR A 62 20.21 -4.87 14.63
C TYR A 62 21.14 -6.05 14.95
N VAL A 63 21.20 -6.42 16.22
CA VAL A 63 21.96 -7.58 16.67
C VAL A 63 20.98 -8.73 16.93
N TYR A 64 21.22 -9.87 16.30
CA TYR A 64 20.45 -11.10 16.53
C TYR A 64 21.41 -12.26 16.81
N GLY A 65 21.58 -12.59 18.10
CA GLY A 65 22.58 -13.55 18.53
C GLY A 65 23.98 -13.08 18.15
N HIS A 66 24.65 -13.85 17.27
CA HIS A 66 25.97 -13.49 16.73
C HIS A 66 25.90 -12.80 15.37
N TYR A 67 24.71 -12.51 14.84
CA TYR A 67 24.56 -11.87 13.53
C TYR A 67 24.26 -10.38 13.67
N LEU A 68 24.80 -9.58 12.75
CA LEU A 68 24.38 -8.21 12.51
C LEU A 68 23.45 -8.21 11.30
N LEU A 69 22.25 -7.67 11.48
CA LEU A 69 21.27 -7.44 10.43
C LEU A 69 21.33 -5.96 10.07
N VAL A 70 21.92 -5.65 8.92
CA VAL A 70 22.10 -4.29 8.45
C VAL A 70 21.09 -4.02 7.35
N ASN A 71 20.18 -3.07 7.58
CA ASN A 71 19.21 -2.66 6.58
C ASN A 71 19.92 -1.87 5.46
N GLU A 72 19.70 -2.23 4.20
CA GLU A 72 20.08 -1.46 3.01
C GLU A 72 18.85 -0.71 2.51
N ILE A 73 18.89 0.62 2.55
CA ILE A 73 17.70 1.45 2.39
C ILE A 73 17.05 1.19 1.02
N ALA A 74 15.80 0.74 1.04
CA ALA A 74 14.99 0.42 -0.14
C ALA A 74 15.52 -0.73 -1.02
N GLU A 75 16.51 -1.50 -0.57
CA GLU A 75 17.05 -2.63 -1.32
C GLU A 75 16.90 -3.97 -0.59
N GLY A 76 17.14 -4.02 0.73
CA GLY A 76 17.19 -5.30 1.43
C GLY A 76 17.86 -5.30 2.81
N ILE A 77 18.35 -6.46 3.22
CA ILE A 77 18.99 -6.69 4.51
C ILE A 77 20.28 -7.51 4.29
N HIS A 78 21.40 -6.98 4.77
CA HIS A 78 22.66 -7.72 4.88
C HIS A 78 22.68 -8.53 6.16
N ILE A 79 23.11 -9.78 6.06
CA ILE A 79 23.36 -10.64 7.21
C ILE A 79 24.87 -10.83 7.33
N ILE A 80 25.41 -10.40 8.47
CA ILE A 80 26.84 -10.44 8.76
C ILE A 80 27.06 -11.31 9.99
N ASP A 81 27.90 -12.34 9.89
CA ASP A 81 28.35 -13.12 11.05
C ASP A 81 29.39 -12.31 11.84
N ASN A 82 29.10 -12.08 13.11
CA ASN A 82 29.89 -11.29 14.04
C ASN A 82 30.34 -12.11 15.27
N ARG A 83 30.53 -13.43 15.12
CA ARG A 83 31.14 -14.29 16.17
C ARG A 83 32.55 -13.83 16.54
N ASN A 84 33.30 -13.29 15.57
CA ASN A 84 34.56 -12.61 15.81
C ASN A 84 34.39 -11.11 15.49
N PRO A 85 34.18 -10.26 16.51
CA PRO A 85 33.99 -8.83 16.30
C PRO A 85 35.17 -8.11 15.66
N ALA A 86 36.38 -8.66 15.73
CA ALA A 86 37.56 -8.11 15.07
C ALA A 86 37.57 -8.39 13.55
N SER A 87 36.77 -9.34 13.07
CA SER A 87 36.71 -9.72 11.65
C SER A 87 35.30 -10.23 11.29
N PRO A 88 34.30 -9.33 11.24
CA PRO A 88 32.94 -9.70 10.84
C PRO A 88 32.90 -10.19 9.38
N GLN A 89 32.08 -11.20 9.11
CA GLN A 89 31.98 -11.84 7.81
C GLN A 89 30.61 -11.59 7.19
N ASN A 90 30.55 -10.90 6.05
CA ASN A 90 29.29 -10.73 5.32
C ASN A 90 28.94 -12.05 4.62
N VAL A 91 27.87 -12.70 5.08
CA VAL A 91 27.56 -14.08 4.66
C VAL A 91 26.53 -14.11 3.53
N PHE A 92 25.50 -13.26 3.59
CA PHE A 92 24.46 -13.23 2.54
C PHE A 92 23.67 -11.93 2.56
N PHE A 93 23.11 -11.59 1.39
CA PHE A 93 22.21 -10.46 1.23
C PHE A 93 20.79 -10.94 0.90
N TYR A 94 19.82 -10.31 1.55
CA TYR A 94 18.41 -10.60 1.35
C TYR A 94 17.75 -9.40 0.65
N HIS A 95 17.15 -9.63 -0.52
CA HIS A 95 16.47 -8.59 -1.28
C HIS A 95 15.02 -8.38 -0.80
N ASP A 96 14.66 -7.14 -0.49
CA ASP A 96 13.28 -6.78 -0.14
C ASP A 96 12.41 -6.70 -1.41
N SER A 97 11.43 -7.60 -1.53
CA SER A 97 10.54 -7.70 -2.70
C SER A 97 9.24 -6.92 -2.47
N ARG A 98 9.32 -5.64 -2.09
CA ARG A 98 8.09 -4.84 -1.91
C ARG A 98 7.41 -4.56 -3.24
N GLN A 99 6.21 -5.11 -3.40
CA GLN A 99 5.24 -4.69 -4.42
C GLN A 99 4.71 -3.30 -4.02
N TYR A 100 5.08 -2.27 -4.78
CA TYR A 100 4.58 -0.91 -4.59
C TYR A 100 3.07 -0.84 -4.87
N GLY A 101 2.36 0.00 -4.11
CA GLY A 101 0.88 0.08 -4.10
C GLY A 101 0.27 0.30 -5.48
N HIS A 102 -0.89 -0.32 -5.70
CA HIS A 102 -1.64 -0.18 -6.94
C HIS A 102 -2.42 1.14 -6.95
N GLY A 103 -2.39 1.85 -8.07
CA GLY A 103 -3.23 3.02 -8.31
C GLY A 103 -4.69 2.59 -8.46
N GLY A 104 -5.57 3.08 -7.59
CA GLY A 104 -7.00 2.82 -7.65
C GLY A 104 -7.76 4.00 -8.24
N GLU A 105 -8.86 3.71 -8.94
CA GLU A 105 -9.86 4.70 -9.37
C GLU A 105 -11.15 4.49 -8.57
N ARG A 106 -11.68 5.53 -7.95
CA ARG A 106 -12.99 5.50 -7.28
C ARG A 106 -13.97 6.32 -8.11
N LYS A 107 -15.12 5.72 -8.45
CA LYS A 107 -16.26 6.47 -8.95
C LYS A 107 -16.94 7.15 -7.77
N CYS A 108 -16.94 8.49 -7.73
CA CYS A 108 -17.78 9.23 -6.80
C CYS A 108 -19.24 9.01 -7.19
N ALA A 109 -20.03 8.43 -6.29
CA ALA A 109 -21.49 8.55 -6.35
C ALA A 109 -21.87 9.71 -5.43
N LEU A 110 -22.33 10.82 -6.00
CA LEU A 110 -22.99 11.90 -5.27
C LEU A 110 -24.49 11.82 -5.59
N CYS A 111 -25.27 11.51 -4.55
CA CYS A 111 -26.73 11.28 -4.48
C CYS A 111 -27.29 9.93 -4.99
#